data_AF-A0A842RNB5-F1
#
_entry.id   AF-A0A842RNB5-F1
#
_cell.length_a   1.000
_cell.length_b   1.000
_cell.length_c   1.000
_cell.angle_alpha   90.00
_cell.angle_beta   90.00
_cell.angle_gamma   90.00
#
_symmetry.space_group_name_H-M   'P 1'
#
loop_
_entity.id
_entity.type
_entity.pdbx_description
1 polymer ?
#
loop_
_entity_poly.entity_id
_entity_poly.type
_entity_poly.pdbx_seq_one_letter_code
_entity_poly.pdbx_strand_id
1 'polypeptide(L)'
;MVKKKKNNNEMTPEEREAAKERLEEKIEELEDTYEELSEAIEDLDDEIEDLRDEVEEKDEEIRELEQEIRIEDNPVKKERMEGEKQILEYEINQFNKNIPKLIHKQEELKHKREEIREKIKEAKGDVVRMNISLPEYMRDDWKDLAKDIDSSVSEILRGAMSAVTPVLKNLKNLKDLERLGDSLDKWGEDLERKIEKSAIKDIGKNIEVHLEGLSDGIPGTAVSKQKTKEKERTSADKGIRKTTERDIERIKKRLKGLIKLQKSLPVSKLAQVLDVSEEKAENLIYELAAEGIDGELEEGIFKFTSAPEEVIEKLFEIIEKNHF
;
A
#
# COMPACT_ATOMS: atom_id res chain seq x y z
N MET A 1 26.40 -26.66 3.53
CA MET A 1 27.09 -25.40 3.16
C MET A 1 26.39 -24.25 3.85
N VAL A 2 26.96 -23.76 4.95
CA VAL A 2 26.41 -22.60 5.68
C VAL A 2 26.83 -21.34 4.93
N LYS A 3 25.89 -20.69 4.23
CA LYS A 3 26.11 -19.35 3.68
C LYS A 3 26.29 -18.39 4.87
N LYS A 4 27.53 -18.04 5.19
CA LYS A 4 27.82 -16.96 6.13
C LYS A 4 27.14 -15.68 5.62
N LYS A 5 26.19 -15.14 6.37
CA LYS A 5 25.73 -13.74 6.18
C LYS A 5 26.99 -12.87 6.30
N LYS A 6 27.42 -12.24 5.20
CA LYS A 6 28.47 -11.21 5.25
C LYS A 6 27.96 -10.09 6.17
N ASN A 7 28.83 -9.61 7.06
CA ASN A 7 28.52 -8.44 7.88
C ASN A 7 28.27 -7.24 6.96
N ASN A 8 27.24 -6.41 7.25
CA ASN A 8 26.92 -5.19 6.49
C ASN A 8 28.11 -4.23 6.32
N ASN A 9 29.16 -4.36 7.15
CA ASN A 9 30.39 -3.58 7.08
C ASN A 9 31.31 -3.88 5.87
N GLU A 10 31.12 -5.00 5.17
CA GLU A 10 31.99 -5.39 4.04
C GLU A 10 31.36 -5.14 2.66
N MET A 11 30.09 -4.71 2.59
CA MET A 11 29.46 -4.40 1.31
C MET A 11 29.91 -3.04 0.79
N THR A 12 30.25 -2.99 -0.49
CA THR A 12 30.48 -1.71 -1.19
C THR A 12 29.17 -0.90 -1.23
N PRO A 13 29.23 0.43 -1.42
CA PRO A 13 28.04 1.25 -1.59
C PRO A 13 27.10 0.75 -2.69
N GLU A 14 27.68 0.25 -3.80
CA GLU A 14 26.93 -0.35 -4.91
C GLU A 14 26.25 -1.67 -4.52
N GLU A 15 26.93 -2.53 -3.77
CA GLU A 15 26.34 -3.78 -3.26
C GLU A 15 25.21 -3.53 -2.25
N ARG A 16 25.31 -2.45 -1.47
CA ARG A 16 24.26 -2.04 -0.52
C ARG A 16 23.03 -1.50 -1.25
N GLU A 17 23.22 -0.65 -2.26
CA GLU A 17 22.08 -0.12 -3.02
C GLU A 17 21.36 -1.24 -3.79
N ALA A 18 22.12 -2.16 -4.40
CA ALA A 18 21.54 -3.33 -5.06
C ALA A 18 20.83 -4.28 -4.06
N ALA A 19 21.29 -4.37 -2.81
CA ALA A 19 20.62 -5.16 -1.78
C ALA A 19 19.33 -4.50 -1.30
N LYS A 20 19.30 -3.16 -1.26
CA LYS A 20 18.13 -2.36 -0.91
C LYS A 20 17.06 -2.44 -2.01
N GLU A 21 17.44 -2.24 -3.28
CA GLU A 21 16.53 -2.36 -4.43
C GLU A 21 15.83 -3.73 -4.43
N ARG A 22 16.59 -4.82 -4.23
CA ARG A 22 16.00 -6.18 -4.10
C ARG A 22 15.07 -6.36 -2.90
N LEU A 23 15.32 -5.66 -1.79
CA LEU A 23 14.43 -5.71 -0.63
C LEU A 23 13.16 -4.91 -0.88
N GLU A 24 13.26 -3.77 -1.57
CA GLU A 24 12.12 -2.95 -1.99
C GLU A 24 11.24 -3.70 -2.98
N GLU A 25 11.80 -4.31 -4.03
CA GLU A 25 11.08 -5.20 -4.96
C GLU A 25 10.34 -6.32 -4.21
N LYS A 26 11.01 -6.95 -3.23
CA LYS A 26 10.40 -8.02 -2.44
C LYS A 26 9.28 -7.52 -1.51
N ILE A 27 9.38 -6.29 -1.02
CA ILE A 27 8.30 -5.67 -0.23
C ILE A 27 7.09 -5.44 -1.13
N GLU A 28 7.30 -4.93 -2.34
CA GLU A 28 6.24 -4.72 -3.33
C GLU A 28 5.54 -6.04 -3.69
N GLU A 29 6.31 -7.09 -4.02
CA GLU A 29 5.74 -8.43 -4.27
C GLU A 29 4.91 -8.95 -3.07
N LEU A 30 5.37 -8.73 -1.83
CA LEU A 30 4.64 -9.16 -0.64
C LEU A 30 3.37 -8.31 -0.42
N GLU A 31 3.41 -7.01 -0.72
CA GLU A 31 2.25 -6.12 -0.65
C GLU A 31 1.18 -6.52 -1.68
N ASP A 32 1.58 -6.86 -2.91
CA ASP A 32 0.68 -7.39 -3.93
C ASP A 32 0.00 -8.69 -3.44
N THR A 33 0.77 -9.64 -2.91
CA THR A 33 0.18 -10.89 -2.37
C THR A 33 -0.74 -10.65 -1.17
N TYR A 34 -0.50 -9.60 -0.38
CA TYR A 34 -1.37 -9.22 0.73
C TYR A 34 -2.71 -8.68 0.23
N GLU A 35 -2.69 -7.89 -0.85
CA GLU A 35 -3.89 -7.36 -1.50
C GLU A 35 -4.70 -8.48 -2.15
N GLU A 36 -4.07 -9.37 -2.92
CA GLU A 36 -4.71 -10.55 -3.52
C GLU A 36 -5.40 -11.44 -2.47
N LEU A 37 -4.74 -11.69 -1.33
CA LEU A 37 -5.35 -12.47 -0.25
C LEU A 37 -6.51 -11.73 0.43
N SER A 38 -6.45 -10.41 0.51
CA SER A 38 -7.54 -9.61 1.09
C SER A 38 -8.78 -9.67 0.21
N GLU A 39 -8.61 -9.58 -1.10
CA GLU A 39 -9.70 -9.75 -2.07
C GLU A 39 -10.28 -11.15 -2.03
N ALA A 40 -9.44 -12.19 -1.99
CA ALA A 40 -9.91 -13.57 -1.90
C ALA A 40 -10.70 -13.85 -0.60
N ILE A 41 -10.43 -13.11 0.48
CA ILE A 41 -11.20 -13.17 1.73
C ILE A 41 -12.56 -12.49 1.57
N GLU A 42 -12.60 -11.33 0.90
CA GLU A 42 -13.84 -10.60 0.62
C GLU A 42 -14.76 -11.41 -0.31
N ASP A 43 -14.22 -11.99 -1.38
CA ASP A 43 -14.98 -12.87 -2.29
C ASP A 43 -15.61 -14.06 -1.54
N LEU A 44 -14.92 -14.61 -0.53
CA LEU A 44 -15.46 -15.68 0.30
C LEU A 44 -16.51 -15.19 1.30
N ASP A 45 -16.39 -13.97 1.81
CA ASP A 45 -17.42 -13.35 2.66
C ASP A 45 -18.71 -13.19 1.85
N ASP A 46 -18.62 -12.62 0.65
CA ASP A 46 -19.74 -12.43 -0.27
C ASP A 46 -20.39 -13.80 -0.61
N GLU A 47 -19.60 -14.83 -0.97
CA GLU A 47 -20.13 -16.18 -1.26
C GLU A 47 -20.82 -16.83 -0.04
N ILE A 48 -20.33 -16.57 1.18
CA ILE A 48 -20.97 -17.07 2.41
C ILE A 48 -22.28 -16.34 2.68
N GLU A 49 -22.35 -15.03 2.43
CA GLU A 49 -23.57 -14.22 2.58
C GLU A 49 -24.64 -14.69 1.59
N ASP A 50 -24.31 -14.81 0.31
CA ASP A 50 -25.22 -15.30 -0.73
C ASP A 50 -25.81 -16.68 -0.37
N LEU A 51 -24.98 -17.61 0.12
CA LEU A 51 -25.44 -18.94 0.53
C LEU A 51 -26.33 -18.91 1.77
N ARG A 52 -26.18 -17.92 2.66
CA ARG A 52 -27.06 -17.76 3.82
C ARG A 52 -28.41 -17.20 3.41
N ASP A 53 -28.41 -16.24 2.51
CA ASP A 53 -29.63 -15.65 1.96
C ASP A 53 -30.44 -16.72 1.21
N GLU A 54 -29.79 -17.58 0.41
CA GLU A 54 -30.46 -18.69 -0.27
C GLU A 54 -31.04 -19.72 0.73
N VAL A 55 -30.36 -19.96 1.85
CA VAL A 55 -30.91 -20.80 2.93
C VAL A 55 -32.14 -20.16 3.57
N GLU A 56 -32.10 -18.85 3.83
CA GLU A 56 -33.24 -18.12 4.42
C GLU A 56 -34.46 -18.10 3.49
N GLU A 57 -34.26 -17.87 2.19
CA GLU A 57 -35.32 -17.92 1.18
C GLU A 57 -35.97 -19.31 1.13
N LYS A 58 -35.17 -20.37 1.08
CA LYS A 58 -35.68 -21.75 1.06
C LYS A 58 -36.37 -22.13 2.37
N ASP A 59 -35.89 -21.65 3.52
CA ASP A 59 -36.55 -21.84 4.82
C ASP A 59 -37.92 -21.13 4.89
N GLU A 60 -38.08 -19.98 4.23
CA GLU A 60 -39.39 -19.32 4.08
C GLU A 60 -40.31 -20.13 3.16
N GLU A 61 -39.81 -20.59 2.00
CA GLU A 61 -40.58 -21.43 1.07
C GLU A 61 -41.07 -22.71 1.76
N ILE A 62 -40.24 -23.35 2.59
CA ILE A 62 -40.65 -24.49 3.42
C ILE A 62 -41.78 -24.10 4.37
N ARG A 63 -41.70 -22.95 5.04
CA ARG A 63 -42.75 -22.48 5.98
C ARG A 63 -44.07 -22.19 5.26
N GLU A 64 -44.02 -21.67 4.04
CA GLU A 64 -45.20 -21.47 3.20
C GLU A 64 -45.82 -22.81 2.78
N LEU A 65 -45.00 -23.75 2.30
CA LEU A 65 -45.43 -25.11 1.94
C LEU A 65 -46.06 -25.83 3.14
N GLU A 66 -45.48 -25.70 4.34
CA GLU A 66 -46.04 -26.29 5.57
C GLU A 66 -47.44 -25.75 5.89
N GLN A 67 -47.68 -24.45 5.65
CA GLN A 67 -49.00 -23.85 5.82
C GLN A 67 -49.99 -24.36 4.78
N GLU A 68 -49.59 -24.46 3.51
CA GLU A 68 -50.45 -24.98 2.43
C GLU A 68 -50.80 -26.45 2.66
N ILE A 69 -49.82 -27.29 3.01
CA ILE A 69 -49.99 -28.71 3.38
C ILE A 69 -51.01 -28.90 4.52
N ARG A 70 -51.08 -27.94 5.46
CA ARG A 70 -51.99 -28.01 6.61
C ARG A 70 -53.45 -27.78 6.24
N ILE A 71 -53.72 -26.96 5.22
CA ILE A 71 -55.07 -26.59 4.78
C ILE A 71 -55.53 -27.35 3.54
N GLU A 72 -54.64 -28.06 2.86
CA GLU A 72 -54.95 -28.84 1.66
C GLU A 72 -55.64 -30.17 2.02
N ASP A 73 -56.83 -30.37 1.46
CA ASP A 73 -57.64 -31.57 1.66
C ASP A 73 -57.38 -32.65 0.58
N ASN A 74 -56.80 -32.27 -0.56
CA ASN A 74 -56.48 -33.23 -1.62
C ASN A 74 -55.21 -34.02 -1.28
N PRO A 75 -55.30 -35.35 -1.02
CA PRO A 75 -54.16 -36.14 -0.57
C PRO A 75 -53.03 -36.22 -1.61
N VAL A 76 -53.37 -36.21 -2.89
CA VAL A 76 -52.37 -36.28 -3.98
C VAL A 76 -51.59 -34.97 -4.06
N LYS A 77 -52.27 -33.83 -3.91
CA LYS A 77 -51.59 -32.52 -3.91
C LYS A 77 -50.72 -32.36 -2.67
N LYS A 78 -51.20 -32.84 -1.52
CA LYS A 78 -50.44 -32.84 -0.25
C LYS A 78 -49.16 -33.66 -0.34
N GLU A 79 -49.22 -34.89 -0.85
CA GLU A 79 -48.04 -35.74 -1.05
C GLU A 79 -47.01 -35.08 -1.98
N ARG A 80 -47.47 -34.37 -3.02
CA ARG A 80 -46.57 -33.63 -3.91
C ARG A 80 -45.85 -32.49 -3.19
N MET A 81 -46.57 -31.68 -2.41
CA MET A 81 -45.98 -30.58 -1.63
C MET A 81 -45.03 -31.10 -0.55
N GLU A 82 -45.33 -32.24 0.08
CA GLU A 82 -44.41 -32.90 1.02
C GLU A 82 -43.12 -33.36 0.32
N GLY A 83 -43.20 -33.81 -0.94
CA GLY A 83 -42.04 -34.11 -1.77
C GLY A 83 -41.21 -32.87 -2.12
N GLU A 84 -41.85 -31.77 -2.52
CA GLU A 84 -41.20 -30.48 -2.78
C GLU A 84 -40.47 -29.97 -1.53
N LYS A 85 -41.12 -30.02 -0.37
CA LYS A 85 -40.52 -29.68 0.93
C LYS A 85 -39.25 -30.51 1.22
N GLN A 86 -39.30 -31.83 1.01
CA GLN A 86 -38.14 -32.70 1.23
C GLN A 86 -36.94 -32.35 0.34
N ILE A 87 -37.19 -31.88 -0.89
CA ILE A 87 -36.15 -31.43 -1.80
C ILE A 87 -35.49 -30.16 -1.25
N LEU A 88 -36.28 -29.17 -0.82
CA LEU A 88 -35.76 -27.94 -0.21
C LEU A 88 -34.95 -28.22 1.07
N GLU A 89 -35.46 -29.08 1.96
CA GLU A 89 -34.74 -29.50 3.18
C GLU A 89 -33.40 -30.17 2.83
N TYR A 90 -33.36 -30.95 1.75
CA TYR A 90 -32.13 -31.56 1.28
C TYR A 90 -31.12 -30.52 0.76
N GLU A 91 -31.58 -29.54 -0.02
CA GLU A 91 -30.76 -28.44 -0.54
C GLU A 91 -30.17 -27.58 0.58
N ILE A 92 -31.00 -27.16 1.53
CA ILE A 92 -30.57 -26.43 2.74
C ILE A 92 -29.48 -27.22 3.49
N ASN A 93 -29.65 -28.54 3.62
CA ASN A 93 -28.62 -29.38 4.25
C ASN A 93 -27.31 -29.44 3.45
N GLN A 94 -27.34 -29.31 2.12
CA GLN A 94 -26.11 -29.20 1.32
C GLN A 94 -25.42 -27.84 1.55
N PHE A 95 -26.17 -26.74 1.54
CA PHE A 95 -25.63 -25.41 1.81
C PHE A 95 -25.02 -25.32 3.21
N ASN A 96 -25.74 -25.82 4.23
CA ASN A 96 -25.25 -25.89 5.60
C ASN A 96 -23.99 -26.75 5.77
N LYS A 97 -23.70 -27.68 4.85
CA LYS A 97 -22.42 -28.42 4.81
C LYS A 97 -21.31 -27.67 4.09
N ASN A 98 -21.63 -26.76 3.18
CA ASN A 98 -20.67 -26.01 2.38
C ASN A 98 -20.23 -24.72 3.07
N ILE A 99 -21.16 -23.98 3.71
CA ILE A 99 -20.86 -22.76 4.46
C ILE A 99 -19.69 -22.95 5.44
N PRO A 100 -19.65 -23.99 6.30
CA PRO A 100 -18.52 -24.20 7.21
C PRO A 100 -17.17 -24.43 6.51
N LYS A 101 -17.17 -25.04 5.32
CA LYS A 101 -15.94 -25.28 4.54
C LYS A 101 -15.40 -23.96 3.99
N LEU A 102 -16.28 -23.09 3.52
CA LEU A 102 -15.91 -21.75 3.05
C LEU A 102 -15.39 -20.89 4.20
N ILE A 103 -16.06 -20.92 5.37
CA ILE A 103 -15.59 -20.24 6.58
C ILE A 103 -14.20 -20.73 6.97
N HIS A 104 -13.96 -22.04 6.96
CA HIS A 104 -12.64 -22.58 7.28
C HIS A 104 -11.55 -22.12 6.28
N LYS A 105 -11.84 -22.17 4.97
CA LYS A 105 -10.93 -21.66 3.94
C LYS A 105 -10.65 -20.18 4.13
N GLN A 106 -11.66 -19.40 4.51
CA GLN A 106 -11.51 -17.98 4.80
C GLN A 106 -10.58 -17.73 5.99
N GLU A 107 -10.70 -18.51 7.07
CA GLU A 107 -9.80 -18.46 8.23
C GLU A 107 -8.34 -18.78 7.84
N GLU A 108 -8.13 -19.80 7.00
CA GLU A 108 -6.79 -20.14 6.48
C GLU A 108 -6.16 -18.98 5.69
N LEU A 109 -6.94 -18.31 4.84
CA LEU A 109 -6.47 -17.15 4.09
C LEU A 109 -6.18 -15.97 5.01
N LYS A 110 -7.03 -15.72 6.02
CA LYS A 110 -6.79 -14.69 7.06
C LYS A 110 -5.46 -14.94 7.78
N HIS A 111 -5.15 -16.19 8.12
CA HIS A 111 -3.87 -16.56 8.73
C HIS A 111 -2.69 -16.29 7.80
N LYS A 112 -2.76 -16.75 6.53
CA LYS A 112 -1.69 -16.51 5.54
C LYS A 112 -1.45 -15.03 5.30
N ARG A 113 -2.53 -14.24 5.25
CA ARG A 113 -2.44 -12.78 5.11
C ARG A 113 -1.69 -12.14 6.27
N GLU A 114 -1.95 -12.58 7.50
CA GLU A 114 -1.22 -12.06 8.66
C GLU A 114 0.26 -12.49 8.67
N GLU A 115 0.58 -13.71 8.24
CA GLU A 115 1.97 -14.12 8.05
C GLU A 115 2.71 -13.25 7.03
N ILE A 116 2.07 -12.90 5.90
CA ILE A 116 2.64 -12.00 4.90
C ILE A 116 2.82 -10.60 5.48
N ARG A 117 1.86 -10.11 6.26
CA ARG A 117 1.97 -8.82 6.94
C ARG A 117 3.20 -8.74 7.86
N GLU A 118 3.47 -9.80 8.62
CA GLU A 118 4.67 -9.87 9.46
C GLU A 118 5.95 -9.90 8.63
N LYS A 119 5.97 -10.63 7.50
CA LYS A 119 7.12 -10.61 6.56
C LYS A 119 7.36 -9.22 5.96
N ILE A 120 6.30 -8.47 5.64
CA ILE A 120 6.41 -7.08 5.18
C ILE A 120 7.03 -6.20 6.28
N LYS A 121 6.57 -6.34 7.54
CA LYS A 121 7.14 -5.58 8.67
C LYS A 121 8.62 -5.88 8.88
N GLU A 122 9.01 -7.17 8.82
CA GLU A 122 10.41 -7.59 8.93
C GLU A 122 11.25 -7.00 7.80
N ALA A 123 10.81 -7.14 6.55
CA ALA A 123 11.51 -6.62 5.38
C ALA A 123 11.67 -5.09 5.41
N LYS A 124 10.61 -4.34 5.78
CA LYS A 124 10.68 -2.89 5.98
C LYS A 124 11.65 -2.52 7.11
N GLY A 125 11.70 -3.32 8.18
CA GLY A 125 12.68 -3.16 9.26
C GLY A 125 14.13 -3.31 8.78
N ASP A 126 14.38 -4.26 7.88
CA ASP A 126 15.71 -4.49 7.31
C ASP A 126 16.16 -3.36 6.38
N VAL A 127 15.26 -2.82 5.54
CA VAL A 127 15.53 -1.63 4.71
C VAL A 127 15.93 -0.41 5.56
N VAL A 128 15.19 -0.16 6.65
CA VAL A 128 15.51 0.94 7.59
C VAL A 128 16.89 0.77 8.21
N ARG A 129 17.30 -0.46 8.55
CA ARG A 129 18.63 -0.73 9.11
C ARG A 129 19.76 -0.52 8.09
N MET A 130 19.52 -0.78 6.80
CA MET A 130 20.50 -0.51 5.74
C MET A 130 20.77 0.99 5.55
N ASN A 131 19.73 1.82 5.66
CA ASN A 131 19.84 3.28 5.50
C ASN A 131 20.59 4.01 6.63
N ILE A 132 20.75 3.39 7.81
CA ILE A 132 21.39 4.01 8.99
C ILE A 132 22.85 3.52 9.12
N SER A 133 23.59 3.46 8.00
CA SER A 133 25.02 3.13 8.02
C SER A 133 25.85 4.42 7.94
N LEU A 134 26.38 4.86 9.09
CA LEU A 134 27.30 6.00 9.15
C LEU A 134 28.55 5.77 8.29
N PRO A 135 29.06 6.81 7.60
CA PRO A 135 30.39 6.79 7.01
C PRO A 135 31.45 6.37 8.05
N GLU A 136 32.45 5.63 7.62
CA GLU A 136 33.45 5.03 8.54
C GLU A 136 34.20 6.08 9.37
N TYR A 137 34.44 7.26 8.79
CA TYR A 137 35.09 8.38 9.49
C TYR A 137 34.19 9.07 10.53
N MET A 138 32.86 8.96 10.42
CA MET A 138 31.91 9.52 11.39
C MET A 138 31.50 8.49 12.44
N ARG A 139 31.86 7.23 12.26
CA ARG A 139 31.39 6.15 13.12
C ARG A 139 31.88 6.32 14.55
N ASP A 140 33.13 6.72 14.74
CA ASP A 140 33.72 6.88 16.07
C ASP A 140 33.15 8.14 16.76
N ASP A 141 33.04 9.25 16.05
CA ASP A 141 32.44 10.50 16.57
C ASP A 141 30.99 10.31 17.03
N TRP A 142 30.17 9.62 16.23
CA TRP A 142 28.79 9.36 16.58
C TRP A 142 28.64 8.30 17.66
N LYS A 143 29.58 7.34 17.73
CA LYS A 143 29.61 6.33 18.78
C LYS A 143 30.01 6.91 20.12
N ASP A 144 30.94 7.87 20.13
CA ASP A 144 31.34 8.57 21.35
C ASP A 144 30.24 9.54 21.79
N LEU A 145 29.62 10.29 20.86
CA LEU A 145 28.42 11.08 21.13
C LEU A 145 27.28 10.23 21.71
N ALA A 146 27.04 9.04 21.15
CA ALA A 146 26.00 8.12 21.62
C ALA A 146 26.25 7.58 23.03
N LYS A 147 27.49 7.23 23.36
CA LYS A 147 27.88 6.85 24.73
C LYS A 147 27.69 8.01 25.70
N ASP A 148 28.04 9.22 25.28
CA ASP A 148 28.01 10.41 26.13
C ASP A 148 26.57 10.84 26.45
N ILE A 149 25.60 10.58 25.57
CA ILE A 149 24.19 10.92 25.81
C ILE A 149 23.32 9.74 26.26
N ASP A 150 23.95 8.62 26.64
CA ASP A 150 23.30 7.36 27.02
C ASP A 150 22.18 6.94 26.04
N SER A 151 22.45 7.05 24.74
CA SER A 151 21.51 6.71 23.66
C SER A 151 22.20 5.87 22.61
N SER A 152 21.42 5.19 21.74
CA SER A 152 22.00 4.48 20.61
C SER A 152 22.22 5.41 19.42
N VAL A 153 23.29 5.18 18.67
CA VAL A 153 23.61 5.89 17.41
C VAL A 153 22.40 5.91 16.46
N SER A 154 21.64 4.82 16.41
CA SER A 154 20.42 4.69 15.61
C SER A 154 19.27 5.58 16.09
N GLU A 155 19.14 5.82 17.40
CA GLU A 155 18.14 6.74 17.96
C GLU A 155 18.49 8.20 17.67
N ILE A 156 19.76 8.56 17.75
CA ILE A 156 20.24 9.91 17.39
C ILE A 156 19.99 10.18 15.91
N LEU A 157 20.36 9.23 15.04
CA LEU A 157 20.15 9.32 13.59
C LEU A 157 18.67 9.34 13.24
N ARG A 158 17.84 8.55 13.93
CA ARG A 158 16.38 8.57 13.73
C ARG A 158 15.76 9.88 14.19
N GLY A 159 16.25 10.47 15.28
CA GLY A 159 15.87 11.80 15.76
C GLY A 159 16.22 12.88 14.73
N ALA A 160 17.46 12.91 14.26
CA ALA A 160 17.91 13.85 13.23
C ALA A 160 17.11 13.69 11.93
N MET A 161 16.94 12.46 11.45
CA MET A 161 16.14 12.17 10.25
C MET A 161 14.67 12.56 10.44
N SER A 162 14.09 12.39 11.62
CA SER A 162 12.71 12.81 11.89
C SER A 162 12.51 14.33 11.86
N ALA A 163 13.52 15.10 12.28
CA ALA A 163 13.51 16.56 12.22
C ALA A 163 13.71 17.08 10.78
N VAL A 164 14.57 16.40 10.01
CA VAL A 164 15.01 16.86 8.69
C VAL A 164 14.10 16.36 7.54
N THR A 165 13.55 15.15 7.64
CA THR A 165 12.72 14.52 6.58
C THR A 165 11.49 15.35 6.15
N PRO A 166 10.70 15.94 7.07
CA PRO A 166 9.53 16.74 6.69
C PRO A 166 9.91 18.00 5.90
N VAL A 167 11.07 18.58 6.18
CA VAL A 167 11.57 19.79 5.51
C VAL A 167 12.19 19.44 4.17
N LEU A 168 13.00 18.37 4.10
CA LEU A 168 13.61 17.91 2.85
C LEU A 168 12.56 17.53 1.78
N LYS A 169 11.45 16.92 2.18
CA LYS A 169 10.36 16.55 1.27
C LYS A 169 9.63 17.77 0.66
N ASN A 170 9.79 18.94 1.25
CA ASN A 170 9.09 20.17 0.84
C ASN A 170 10.04 21.28 0.35
N LEU A 171 11.34 21.00 0.19
CA LEU A 171 12.32 21.97 -0.33
C LEU A 171 11.99 22.38 -1.77
N LYS A 172 11.42 23.56 -1.96
CA LYS A 172 11.19 24.15 -3.30
C LYS A 172 11.91 25.48 -3.49
N ASN A 173 12.29 26.18 -2.43
CA ASN A 173 12.93 27.50 -2.52
C ASN A 173 13.78 27.87 -1.29
N LEU A 174 14.50 29.00 -1.37
CA LEU A 174 15.45 29.47 -0.35
C LEU A 174 14.84 29.63 1.07
N LYS A 175 13.54 29.88 1.17
CA LYS A 175 12.82 29.95 2.46
C LYS A 175 12.69 28.58 3.15
N ASP A 176 12.78 27.49 2.40
CA ASP A 176 12.76 26.15 2.96
C ASP A 176 14.13 25.73 3.51
N LEU A 177 15.22 26.37 3.05
CA LEU A 177 16.54 26.27 3.70
C LEU A 177 16.54 26.97 5.07
N GLU A 178 15.87 28.11 5.18
CA GLU A 178 15.69 28.82 6.45
C GLU A 178 14.90 27.95 7.45
N ARG A 179 13.83 27.30 6.99
CA ARG A 179 13.07 26.31 7.80
C ARG A 179 13.86 25.06 8.17
N LEU A 180 14.80 24.65 7.31
CA LEU A 180 15.71 23.55 7.59
C LEU A 180 16.70 23.96 8.70
N GLY A 181 17.20 25.19 8.67
CA GLY A 181 17.95 25.81 9.76
C GLY A 181 17.16 25.78 11.07
N ASP A 182 15.94 26.34 11.08
CA ASP A 182 15.08 26.38 12.27
C ASP A 182 14.78 24.98 12.86
N SER A 183 14.67 23.96 12.00
CA SER A 183 14.38 22.59 12.42
C SER A 183 15.62 21.88 12.95
N LEU A 184 16.80 22.17 12.40
CA LEU A 184 18.09 21.72 12.93
C LEU A 184 18.43 22.39 14.24
N ASP A 185 18.14 23.69 14.39
CA ASP A 185 18.35 24.44 15.63
C ASP A 185 17.46 23.90 16.75
N LYS A 186 16.17 23.65 16.48
CA LYS A 186 15.27 23.00 17.46
C LYS A 186 15.72 21.60 17.84
N TRP A 187 16.21 20.83 16.89
CA TRP A 187 16.77 19.51 17.17
C TRP A 187 18.06 19.62 18.00
N GLY A 188 18.91 20.61 17.70
CA GLY A 188 20.11 20.95 18.46
C GLY A 188 19.78 21.32 19.91
N GLU A 189 18.79 22.19 20.13
CA GLU A 189 18.31 22.54 21.47
C GLU A 189 17.75 21.34 22.24
N ASP A 190 16.98 20.45 21.57
CA ASP A 190 16.45 19.25 22.20
C ASP A 190 17.56 18.22 22.52
N LEU A 191 18.63 18.19 21.72
CA LEU A 191 19.82 17.39 21.96
C LEU A 191 20.63 17.97 23.13
N GLU A 192 20.86 19.29 23.15
CA GLU A 192 21.51 20.01 24.24
C GLU A 192 20.75 19.82 25.56
N ARG A 193 19.42 19.91 25.56
CA ARG A 193 18.61 19.62 26.74
C ARG A 193 18.73 18.17 27.22
N LYS A 194 18.98 17.22 26.33
CA LYS A 194 19.26 15.82 26.69
C LYS A 194 20.68 15.66 27.26
N ILE A 195 21.66 16.38 26.72
CA ILE A 195 23.06 16.44 27.20
C ILE A 195 23.14 17.10 28.59
N GLU A 196 22.40 18.19 28.82
CA GLU A 196 22.34 18.86 30.13
C GLU A 196 21.70 17.96 31.19
N LYS A 197 20.69 17.16 30.80
CA LYS A 197 20.03 16.19 31.69
C LYS A 197 20.88 14.95 31.97
N SER A 198 21.83 14.58 31.10
CA SER A 198 22.75 13.47 31.32
C SER A 198 23.95 13.82 32.21
N ALA A 199 23.99 15.04 32.78
CA ALA A 199 25.02 15.52 33.73
C ALA A 199 26.46 15.57 33.16
N ILE A 200 26.63 15.76 31.85
CA ILE A 200 27.94 15.92 31.21
C ILE A 200 28.13 17.37 30.79
N LYS A 201 28.74 18.17 31.66
CA LYS A 201 28.78 19.65 31.56
C LYS A 201 29.86 20.22 30.62
N ASP A 202 30.64 19.37 29.95
CA ASP A 202 31.88 19.80 29.27
C ASP A 202 31.89 19.66 27.74
N ILE A 203 30.78 19.29 27.10
CA ILE A 203 30.76 19.03 25.64
C ILE A 203 30.55 20.31 24.80
N GLY A 204 29.85 21.32 25.32
CA GLY A 204 29.54 22.55 24.58
C GLY A 204 30.76 23.29 24.02
N LYS A 205 31.93 23.16 24.67
CA LYS A 205 33.18 23.83 24.26
C LYS A 205 33.89 23.20 23.06
N ASN A 206 33.64 21.94 22.72
CA ASN A 206 34.37 21.26 21.63
C ASN A 206 33.64 21.32 20.29
N ILE A 207 32.31 21.45 20.29
CA ILE A 207 31.51 21.54 19.06
C ILE A 207 31.59 22.94 18.45
N GLU A 208 31.60 23.99 19.28
CA GLU A 208 31.72 25.40 18.84
C GLU A 208 33.06 25.68 18.13
N VAL A 209 34.14 25.02 18.57
CA VAL A 209 35.49 25.14 17.98
C VAL A 209 35.61 24.49 16.59
N HIS A 210 34.69 23.60 16.20
CA HIS A 210 34.71 22.94 14.88
C HIS A 210 33.74 23.53 13.85
N LEU A 211 32.75 24.31 14.28
CA LEU A 211 31.84 25.00 13.36
C LEU A 211 32.40 26.33 12.83
N GLU A 212 33.20 27.05 13.62
CA GLU A 212 33.85 28.30 13.15
C GLU A 212 34.89 28.05 12.04
N GLY A 213 35.49 26.85 11.97
CA GLY A 213 36.49 26.49 10.97
C GLY A 213 35.95 26.15 9.56
N LEU A 214 34.62 26.08 9.39
CA LEU A 214 33.98 25.72 8.11
C LEU A 214 33.56 26.93 7.25
N SER A 215 33.69 28.16 7.76
CA SER A 215 33.29 29.39 7.04
C SER A 215 34.40 30.05 6.23
N ASP A 216 35.66 29.72 6.46
CA ASP A 216 36.82 30.24 5.74
C ASP A 216 37.27 29.29 4.62
N GLY A 217 36.57 29.32 3.47
CA GLY A 217 37.04 28.55 2.32
C GLY A 217 36.06 28.32 1.18
N ILE A 218 35.47 29.38 0.62
CA ILE A 218 34.85 29.27 -0.71
C ILE A 218 35.58 30.14 -1.71
N PRO A 219 36.43 29.54 -2.55
CA PRO A 219 36.65 30.00 -3.91
C PRO A 219 36.37 28.88 -4.93
N GLY A 220 35.58 29.21 -5.95
CA GLY A 220 35.68 28.51 -7.25
C GLY A 220 34.43 27.76 -7.70
N THR A 221 33.56 28.51 -8.36
CA THR A 221 32.66 28.01 -9.40
C THR A 221 33.46 27.34 -10.53
N ALA A 222 33.18 26.07 -10.84
CA ALA A 222 33.52 25.48 -12.13
C ALA A 222 32.55 24.36 -12.51
N VAL A 223 31.86 24.61 -13.62
CA VAL A 223 30.95 23.74 -14.35
C VAL A 223 31.64 22.47 -14.84
N SER A 224 30.97 21.32 -14.76
CA SER A 224 31.24 20.20 -15.66
C SER A 224 30.01 19.31 -15.85
N LYS A 225 29.61 19.22 -17.13
CA LYS A 225 28.52 18.42 -17.71
C LYS A 225 28.91 16.94 -17.83
N GLN A 226 27.96 16.02 -17.64
CA GLN A 226 27.80 14.79 -18.44
C GLN A 226 26.46 14.12 -18.06
N LYS A 227 25.45 14.20 -18.94
CA LYS A 227 25.05 13.19 -19.94
C LYS A 227 24.21 12.05 -19.37
N THR A 228 22.90 12.31 -19.37
CA THR A 228 21.80 11.35 -19.41
C THR A 228 21.93 10.38 -20.58
N LYS A 229 21.62 9.11 -20.32
CA LYS A 229 21.23 8.12 -21.33
C LYS A 229 19.99 7.40 -20.81
N GLU A 230 18.84 7.81 -21.32
CA GLU A 230 17.61 7.03 -21.34
C GLU A 230 17.86 5.69 -22.03
N LYS A 231 17.21 4.65 -21.51
CA LYS A 231 17.03 3.41 -22.25
C LYS A 231 15.59 2.94 -22.08
N GLU A 232 14.81 3.27 -23.10
CA GLU A 232 13.51 2.71 -23.43
C GLU A 232 13.51 1.18 -23.30
N ARG A 233 12.45 0.64 -22.72
CA ARG A 233 12.03 -0.74 -22.95
C ARG A 233 10.57 -0.73 -23.40
N THR A 234 10.43 -1.14 -24.64
CA THR A 234 9.21 -1.35 -25.41
C THR A 234 8.31 -2.41 -24.78
N SER A 235 7.05 -2.06 -24.56
CA SER A 235 5.96 -2.94 -24.18
C SER A 235 5.53 -3.78 -25.40
N ALA A 236 5.71 -5.10 -25.31
CA ALA A 236 5.19 -6.05 -26.30
C ALA A 236 3.86 -6.62 -25.80
N ASP A 237 2.80 -6.22 -26.49
CA ASP A 237 1.62 -6.98 -26.91
C ASP A 237 1.23 -8.19 -26.03
N LYS A 238 0.34 -7.96 -25.06
CA LYS A 238 -0.47 -9.00 -24.43
C LYS A 238 -1.89 -8.88 -24.98
N GLY A 239 -2.30 -9.94 -25.68
CA GLY A 239 -3.60 -10.04 -26.31
C GLY A 239 -4.75 -9.83 -25.34
N ILE A 240 -5.69 -9.01 -25.79
CA ILE A 240 -6.94 -8.63 -25.11
C ILE A 240 -7.69 -9.91 -24.71
N ARG A 241 -7.62 -10.25 -23.43
CA ARG A 241 -8.58 -11.18 -22.83
C ARG A 241 -9.90 -10.43 -22.72
N LYS A 242 -10.97 -11.02 -23.25
CA LYS A 242 -12.33 -10.58 -22.90
C LYS A 242 -12.50 -10.74 -21.40
N THR A 243 -12.61 -9.63 -20.69
CA THR A 243 -13.11 -9.55 -19.32
C THR A 243 -14.48 -10.20 -19.25
N THR A 244 -14.71 -10.97 -18.19
CA THR A 244 -16.03 -11.50 -17.86
C THR A 244 -16.79 -10.46 -17.01
N GLU A 245 -18.12 -10.55 -16.93
CA GLU A 245 -18.94 -9.65 -16.10
C GLU A 245 -18.45 -9.61 -14.63
N ARG A 246 -17.94 -10.73 -14.11
CA ARG A 246 -17.30 -10.79 -12.78
C ARG A 246 -16.00 -10.00 -12.69
N ASP A 247 -15.21 -9.95 -13.76
CA ASP A 247 -13.97 -9.17 -13.78
C ASP A 247 -14.29 -7.66 -13.77
N ILE A 248 -15.36 -7.25 -14.46
CA ILE A 248 -15.84 -5.86 -14.47
C ILE A 248 -16.27 -5.43 -13.06
N GLU A 249 -16.99 -6.28 -12.32
CA GLU A 249 -17.38 -5.98 -10.94
C GLU A 249 -16.19 -5.84 -10.00
N ARG A 250 -15.18 -6.72 -10.13
CA ARG A 250 -13.92 -6.62 -9.37
C ARG A 250 -13.14 -5.34 -9.71
N ILE A 251 -13.04 -5.01 -10.99
CA ILE A 251 -12.42 -3.76 -11.47
C ILE A 251 -13.14 -2.54 -10.86
N LYS A 252 -14.48 -2.54 -10.87
CA LYS A 252 -15.29 -1.48 -10.25
C LYS A 252 -15.01 -1.36 -8.75
N LYS A 253 -14.97 -2.46 -7.99
CA LYS A 253 -14.64 -2.44 -6.55
C LYS A 253 -13.25 -1.83 -6.30
N ARG A 254 -12.23 -2.24 -7.06
CA ARG A 254 -10.85 -1.71 -6.96
C ARG A 254 -10.78 -0.21 -7.25
N LEU A 255 -11.40 0.25 -8.34
CA LEU A 255 -11.44 1.67 -8.70
C LEU A 255 -12.16 2.51 -7.65
N LYS A 256 -13.27 2.01 -7.10
CA LYS A 256 -14.00 2.66 -6.01
C LYS A 256 -13.13 2.84 -4.76
N GLY A 257 -12.36 1.81 -4.37
CA GLY A 257 -11.42 1.89 -3.26
C GLY A 257 -10.32 2.93 -3.50
N LEU A 258 -9.72 2.91 -4.69
CA LEU A 258 -8.66 3.83 -5.10
C LEU A 258 -9.11 5.30 -5.02
N ILE A 259 -10.25 5.60 -5.63
CA ILE A 259 -10.80 6.97 -5.73
C ILE A 259 -11.19 7.50 -4.34
N LYS A 260 -11.85 6.69 -3.50
CA LYS A 260 -12.26 7.10 -2.15
C LYS A 260 -11.10 7.37 -1.22
N LEU A 261 -10.03 6.57 -1.31
CA LEU A 261 -8.87 6.70 -0.43
C LEU A 261 -7.95 7.86 -0.84
N GLN A 262 -7.68 8.00 -2.14
CA GLN A 262 -6.62 8.89 -2.62
C GLN A 262 -7.13 10.26 -3.05
N LYS A 263 -8.45 10.44 -3.26
CA LYS A 263 -9.05 11.67 -3.85
C LYS A 263 -8.31 12.15 -5.11
N SER A 264 -7.70 11.22 -5.82
CA SER A 264 -6.89 11.40 -7.00
C SER A 264 -6.81 10.06 -7.72
N LEU A 265 -6.53 10.09 -9.02
CA LEU A 265 -6.50 8.93 -9.88
C LEU A 265 -5.15 8.87 -10.60
N PRO A 266 -4.17 8.11 -10.08
CA PRO A 266 -2.90 7.89 -10.77
C PRO A 266 -3.11 7.09 -12.07
N VAL A 267 -2.61 7.60 -13.19
CA VAL A 267 -2.77 6.98 -14.53
C VAL A 267 -2.18 5.57 -14.54
N SER A 268 -1.03 5.36 -13.91
CA SER A 268 -0.38 4.05 -13.81
C SER A 268 -1.23 3.02 -13.07
N LYS A 269 -1.85 3.41 -11.96
CA LYS A 269 -2.75 2.53 -11.20
C LYS A 269 -4.05 2.26 -11.94
N LEU A 270 -4.61 3.27 -12.62
CA LEU A 270 -5.78 3.10 -13.48
C LEU A 270 -5.48 2.09 -14.61
N ALA A 271 -4.32 2.22 -15.25
CA ALA A 271 -3.85 1.31 -16.30
C ALA A 271 -3.69 -0.12 -15.79
N GLN A 272 -3.07 -0.28 -14.62
CA GLN A 272 -2.86 -1.58 -13.98
C GLN A 272 -4.18 -2.26 -13.60
N VAL A 273 -5.12 -1.51 -13.00
CA VAL A 273 -6.43 -2.07 -12.59
C VAL A 273 -7.26 -2.50 -13.78
N LEU A 274 -7.20 -1.75 -14.88
CA LEU A 274 -7.94 -2.05 -16.11
C LEU A 274 -7.21 -3.02 -17.06
N ASP A 275 -5.97 -3.42 -16.75
CA ASP A 275 -5.08 -4.18 -17.65
C ASP A 275 -4.96 -3.54 -19.05
N VAL A 276 -4.81 -2.21 -19.09
CA VAL A 276 -4.65 -1.40 -20.32
C VAL A 276 -3.32 -0.66 -20.35
N SER A 277 -2.95 -0.12 -21.51
CA SER A 277 -1.78 0.77 -21.59
C SER A 277 -2.02 2.09 -20.86
N GLU A 278 -0.94 2.71 -20.36
CA GLU A 278 -1.01 4.04 -19.72
C GLU A 278 -1.64 5.08 -20.65
N GLU A 279 -1.34 5.04 -21.95
CA GLU A 279 -1.95 5.92 -22.95
C GLU A 279 -3.48 5.76 -23.03
N LYS A 280 -3.99 4.52 -22.91
CA LYS A 280 -5.45 4.27 -22.85
C LYS A 280 -6.05 4.76 -21.54
N ALA A 281 -5.35 4.56 -20.43
CA ALA A 281 -5.80 5.06 -19.13
C ALA A 281 -5.84 6.59 -19.08
N GLU A 282 -4.87 7.26 -19.72
CA GLU A 282 -4.85 8.72 -19.87
C GLU A 282 -6.02 9.21 -20.73
N ASN A 283 -6.32 8.52 -21.83
CA ASN A 283 -7.51 8.82 -22.65
C ASN A 283 -8.82 8.71 -21.87
N LEU A 284 -8.94 7.74 -20.97
CA LEU A 284 -10.12 7.63 -20.10
C LEU A 284 -10.26 8.83 -19.14
N ILE A 285 -9.15 9.40 -18.69
CA ILE A 285 -9.16 10.62 -17.87
C ILE A 285 -9.61 11.83 -18.69
N TYR A 286 -9.18 11.94 -19.95
CA TYR A 286 -9.68 12.98 -20.85
C TYR A 286 -11.18 12.82 -21.13
N GLU A 287 -11.68 11.59 -21.25
CA GLU A 287 -13.12 11.31 -21.38
C GLU A 287 -13.89 11.71 -20.12
N LEU A 288 -13.38 11.40 -18.92
CA LEU A 288 -13.97 11.86 -17.65
C LEU A 288 -14.11 13.39 -17.60
N ALA A 289 -13.06 14.11 -18.00
CA ALA A 289 -13.08 15.57 -18.05
C ALA A 289 -14.11 16.08 -19.08
N ALA A 290 -14.24 15.41 -20.23
CA ALA A 290 -15.24 15.74 -21.24
C ALA A 290 -16.69 15.49 -20.77
N GLU A 291 -16.90 14.53 -19.86
CA GLU A 291 -18.19 14.27 -19.23
C GLU A 291 -18.52 15.20 -18.05
N GLY A 292 -17.65 16.17 -17.75
CA GLY A 292 -17.90 17.20 -16.75
C GLY A 292 -17.29 16.93 -15.37
N ILE A 293 -16.36 15.98 -15.26
CA ILE A 293 -15.55 15.84 -14.05
C ILE A 293 -14.44 16.90 -14.07
N ASP A 294 -14.55 17.88 -13.16
CA ASP A 294 -13.53 18.91 -13.01
C ASP A 294 -12.26 18.33 -12.37
N GLY A 295 -11.11 18.52 -13.02
CA GLY A 295 -9.82 18.09 -12.50
C GLY A 295 -8.62 18.52 -13.34
N GLU A 296 -7.43 18.36 -12.75
CA GLU A 296 -6.15 18.66 -13.39
C GLU A 296 -5.28 17.41 -13.43
N LEU A 297 -4.70 17.12 -14.60
CA LEU A 297 -3.73 16.05 -14.77
C LEU A 297 -2.32 16.62 -14.58
N GLU A 298 -1.68 16.29 -13.46
CA GLU A 298 -0.32 16.72 -13.13
C GLU A 298 0.57 15.50 -12.95
N GLU A 299 1.68 15.41 -13.70
CA GLU A 299 2.69 14.35 -13.56
C GLU A 299 2.12 12.91 -13.58
N GLY A 300 1.09 12.67 -14.40
CA GLY A 300 0.45 11.35 -14.49
C GLY A 300 -0.52 11.04 -13.34
N ILE A 301 -0.94 12.04 -12.56
CA ILE A 301 -1.95 11.92 -11.52
C ILE A 301 -3.09 12.89 -11.81
N PHE A 302 -4.30 12.35 -12.00
CA PHE A 302 -5.50 13.16 -12.18
C PHE A 302 -6.07 13.56 -10.80
N LYS A 303 -6.01 14.85 -10.49
CA LYS A 303 -6.58 15.43 -9.27
C LYS A 303 -7.93 16.04 -9.61
N PHE A 304 -9.00 15.38 -9.19
CA PHE A 304 -10.36 15.86 -9.40
C PHE A 304 -10.86 16.69 -8.21
N THR A 305 -11.68 17.69 -8.49
CA THR A 305 -12.36 18.51 -7.47
C THR A 305 -13.80 18.08 -7.20
N SER A 306 -14.38 17.30 -8.10
CA SER A 306 -15.73 16.72 -7.97
C SER A 306 -15.82 15.72 -6.81
N ALA A 307 -17.04 15.38 -6.41
CA ALA A 307 -17.26 14.39 -5.36
C ALA A 307 -16.74 13.01 -5.83
N PRO A 308 -16.07 12.22 -4.97
CA PRO A 308 -15.55 10.89 -5.33
C PRO A 308 -16.62 9.98 -5.95
N GLU A 309 -17.85 10.04 -5.44
CA GLU A 309 -19.00 9.27 -5.92
C GLU A 309 -19.36 9.61 -7.37
N GLU A 310 -19.30 10.89 -7.75
CA GLU A 310 -19.61 11.37 -9.11
C GLU A 310 -18.54 10.90 -10.11
N VAL A 311 -17.27 10.94 -9.70
CA VAL A 311 -16.15 10.42 -10.51
C VAL A 311 -16.27 8.92 -10.72
N ILE A 312 -16.67 8.17 -9.69
CA ILE A 312 -16.87 6.72 -9.76
C ILE A 312 -17.99 6.37 -10.74
N GLU A 313 -19.15 7.02 -10.61
CA GLU A 313 -20.30 6.78 -11.48
C GLU A 313 -19.95 7.00 -12.95
N LYS A 314 -19.31 8.15 -13.25
CA LYS A 314 -18.88 8.50 -14.60
C LYS A 314 -17.82 7.57 -15.16
N LEU A 315 -16.85 7.16 -14.34
CA LEU A 315 -15.82 6.22 -14.76
C LEU A 315 -16.42 4.85 -15.11
N PHE A 316 -17.44 4.41 -14.35
CA PHE A 316 -18.10 3.13 -14.62
C PHE A 316 -18.93 3.15 -15.90
N GLU A 317 -19.63 4.25 -16.18
CA GLU A 317 -20.33 4.45 -17.45
C GLU A 317 -19.38 4.34 -18.65
N ILE A 318 -18.21 4.97 -18.55
CA ILE A 318 -17.18 4.94 -19.61
C ILE A 318 -16.62 3.52 -19.79
N ILE A 319 -16.35 2.80 -18.70
CA ILE A 319 -15.85 1.42 -18.75
C ILE A 319 -16.86 0.49 -19.43
N GLU A 320 -18.14 0.60 -19.06
CA GLU A 320 -19.22 -0.20 -19.67
C GLU A 320 -19.37 0.10 -21.16
N LYS A 321 -19.29 1.38 -21.55
CA LYS A 321 -19.44 1.84 -22.94
C LYS A 321 -18.31 1.35 -23.83
N ASN A 322 -17.09 1.26 -23.31
CA ASN A 322 -15.90 0.88 -24.07
C ASN A 322 -15.66 -0.64 -24.10
N HIS A 323 -16.50 -1.45 -23.45
CA HIS A 323 -16.39 -2.92 -23.40
C HIS A 323 -14.96 -3.41 -23.11
N PHE A 324 -14.35 -2.86 -22.06
CA PHE A 324 -13.06 -3.35 -21.55
C PHE A 324 -13.17 -4.77 -21.05
#